data_AF-A0A9N7NJ26-F1
#
_entry.id   AF-A0A9N7NJ26-F1
#
_cell.length_a   1.000
_cell.length_b   1.000
_cell.length_c   1.000
_cell.angle_alpha   90.00
_cell.angle_beta   90.00
_cell.angle_gamma   90.00
#
_symmetry.space_group_name_H-M   'P 1'
#
loop_
_entity.id
_entity.type
_entity.pdbx_description
1 polymer ?
#
loop_
_entity_poly.entity_id
_entity_poly.type
_entity_poly.pdbx_seq_one_letter_code
_entity_poly.pdbx_strand_id
1 'polypeptide(L)'
;MFAILRGRRLRFLPELSILAARQLWTSENAFFFRAFTSGKPPPSVRENDPEQSFAFSYLVSSCGLAPDVAARASSKLHLKSPENPDAVLNLLREYGFTAADISVMVTRWPNVLCSCPDKTLLPKLEFFTSIGVLPILAGKLSRIPNALWYSLKNSIIPSYALLKNLLGSDKLVVQVFKRDPLIFGWCIAGNFSSNLSILAACGVPSSSLISLVTTQPRMLRVSPEKLSSQVDRAIEMGFLVSKDAFLKAIRVLVGFEESTLKRKMEVYRQCGWSESDIRTAFLSQALCMGLSEKKILKSMAFLVDKFGCAPGDVPRCPMLLGYSVEKRMKPRWAVATVLSEKGLKNASVTSLLTVSEKIFLKTYVEKYKKHIPELLDIYRDSSEGQTQSGCGVPNSQPNPAQTKKKVENPVTSSGLDTTGENKLRPETDSFVAQGWFNSPYIRTCSGPTLTMSYY
;
A
#
# COMPACT_ATOMS: atom_id res chain seq x y z
N MET A 1 -7.13 58.34 -8.92
CA MET A 1 -8.03 57.93 -7.83
C MET A 1 -7.67 56.50 -7.45
N PHE A 2 -7.18 56.29 -6.23
CA PHE A 2 -6.55 55.04 -5.79
C PHE A 2 -7.54 53.88 -5.63
N ALA A 3 -7.08 52.70 -6.05
CA ALA A 3 -7.76 51.41 -6.00
C ALA A 3 -7.88 50.87 -4.56
N ILE A 4 -9.05 50.32 -4.23
CA ILE A 4 -9.26 49.47 -3.05
C ILE A 4 -9.26 48.02 -3.52
N LEU A 5 -8.11 47.37 -3.39
CA LEU A 5 -8.01 45.91 -3.40
C LEU A 5 -8.54 45.38 -2.06
N ARG A 6 -9.73 44.76 -2.07
CA ARG A 6 -10.17 43.90 -0.96
C ARG A 6 -9.34 42.63 -0.97
N GLY A 7 -8.20 42.66 -0.28
CA GLY A 7 -7.47 41.47 0.12
C GLY A 7 -8.35 40.60 1.02
N ARG A 8 -8.74 39.41 0.53
CA ARG A 8 -9.14 38.33 1.43
C ARG A 8 -7.89 37.90 2.17
N ARG A 9 -7.77 38.34 3.42
CA ARG A 9 -6.79 37.83 4.38
C ARG A 9 -6.88 36.31 4.40
N LEU A 10 -5.80 35.64 4.00
CA LEU A 10 -5.55 34.23 4.29
C LEU A 10 -5.58 34.08 5.81
N ARG A 11 -6.68 33.54 6.35
CA ARG A 11 -6.71 33.08 7.73
C ARG A 11 -6.02 31.72 7.75
N PHE A 12 -4.70 31.73 7.91
CA PHE A 12 -3.96 30.55 8.31
C PHE A 12 -4.46 30.08 9.68
N LEU A 13 -4.60 28.76 9.86
CA LEU A 13 -4.69 28.17 11.19
C LEU A 13 -3.47 28.66 12.00
N PRO A 14 -3.62 29.12 13.25
CA PRO A 14 -2.50 29.56 14.08
C PRO A 14 -1.35 28.53 14.14
N GLU A 15 -1.70 27.25 14.03
CA GLU A 15 -0.78 26.10 14.05
C GLU A 15 -0.02 25.87 12.71
N LEU A 16 -0.59 26.25 11.57
CA LEU A 16 0.08 26.16 10.26
C LEU A 16 0.90 27.43 9.93
N SER A 17 0.58 28.56 10.54
CA SER A 17 1.40 29.78 10.49
C SER A 17 2.82 29.55 11.04
N ILE A 18 2.97 28.64 12.01
CA ILE A 18 4.27 28.25 12.59
C ILE A 18 5.14 27.50 11.57
N LEU A 19 4.54 26.77 10.64
CA LEU A 19 5.26 26.08 9.56
C LEU A 19 5.76 27.04 8.48
N ALA A 20 5.05 28.15 8.26
CA ALA A 20 5.48 29.21 7.33
C ALA A 20 6.64 30.06 7.89
N ALA A 21 6.70 30.24 9.21
CA ALA A 21 7.69 31.10 9.87
C ALA A 21 9.09 30.47 10.08
N ARG A 22 9.31 29.20 9.72
CA ARG A 22 10.60 28.50 9.88
C ARG A 22 11.37 28.25 8.58
N GLN A 23 11.01 28.93 7.48
CA GLN A 23 11.85 28.98 6.30
C GLN A 23 13.08 29.86 6.57
N LEU A 24 14.16 29.29 7.13
CA LEU A 24 15.53 29.82 7.04
C LEU A 24 16.53 28.83 7.66
N TRP A 25 16.55 27.58 7.21
CA TRP A 25 17.67 26.66 7.45
C TRP A 25 17.94 25.89 6.16
N THR A 26 18.83 26.42 5.31
CA THR A 26 19.51 25.63 4.29
C THR A 26 20.59 24.81 4.99
N SER A 27 20.37 23.52 5.22
CA SER A 27 21.48 22.60 5.45
C SER A 27 21.67 21.76 4.19
N GLU A 28 22.83 21.90 3.57
CA GLU A 28 23.33 20.94 2.58
C GLU A 28 23.41 19.56 3.24
N ASN A 29 22.39 18.73 3.03
CA ASN A 29 22.46 17.31 3.34
C ASN A 29 22.54 16.57 2.01
N ALA A 30 23.73 16.05 1.72
CA ALA A 30 23.96 15.18 0.58
C ALA A 30 22.99 13.97 0.63
N PHE A 31 22.08 13.93 -0.34
CA PHE A 31 21.16 12.83 -0.55
C PHE A 31 21.93 11.60 -1.06
N PHE A 32 22.32 10.70 -0.17
CA PHE A 32 22.76 9.36 -0.58
C PHE A 32 21.53 8.46 -0.80
N PHE A 33 20.83 8.66 -1.91
CA PHE A 33 20.02 7.59 -2.49
C PHE A 33 20.94 6.70 -3.32
N ARG A 34 21.32 5.54 -2.77
CA ARG A 34 21.82 4.46 -3.63
C ARG A 34 20.61 3.76 -4.26
N ALA A 35 20.45 3.91 -5.56
CA ALA A 35 19.48 3.18 -6.35
C ALA A 35 19.69 1.66 -6.16
N PHE A 36 18.59 0.92 -5.99
CA PHE A 36 18.61 -0.53 -6.17
C PHE A 36 18.90 -0.81 -7.65
N THR A 37 20.15 -1.10 -7.98
CA THR A 37 20.50 -1.68 -9.28
C THR A 37 20.17 -3.16 -9.25
N SER A 38 19.53 -3.64 -10.32
CA SER A 38 19.31 -5.06 -10.56
C SER A 38 20.66 -5.79 -10.63
N GLY A 39 20.66 -7.04 -10.15
CA GLY A 39 21.85 -7.79 -9.78
C GLY A 39 22.89 -7.94 -10.87
N LYS A 40 24.14 -7.63 -10.51
CA LYS A 40 25.32 -8.33 -11.04
C LYS A 40 25.66 -9.49 -10.09
N PRO A 41 26.14 -10.64 -10.60
CA PRO A 41 26.61 -11.72 -9.74
C PRO A 41 27.77 -11.22 -8.86
N PRO A 42 27.95 -11.76 -7.65
CA PRO A 42 29.02 -11.33 -6.77
C PRO A 42 30.37 -11.57 -7.44
N PRO A 43 31.36 -10.67 -7.27
CA PRO A 43 32.73 -11.00 -7.63
C PRO A 43 33.16 -12.23 -6.82
N SER A 44 33.85 -13.14 -7.48
CA SER A 44 34.38 -14.39 -6.92
C SER A 44 34.93 -14.18 -5.50
N VAL A 45 34.43 -15.00 -4.58
CA VAL A 45 34.84 -15.07 -3.17
C VAL A 45 36.36 -15.15 -3.11
N ARG A 46 37.01 -14.16 -2.48
CA ARG A 46 38.40 -14.33 -2.02
C ARG A 46 38.32 -15.26 -0.82
N GLU A 47 38.62 -16.54 -1.03
CA GLU A 47 38.47 -17.61 -0.03
C GLU A 47 39.31 -17.46 1.25
N ASN A 48 40.08 -16.39 1.43
CA ASN A 48 41.01 -16.23 2.56
C ASN A 48 41.05 -14.80 3.14
N ASP A 49 39.91 -14.16 3.39
CA ASP A 49 39.84 -12.96 4.24
C ASP A 49 39.35 -13.36 5.65
N PRO A 50 40.24 -13.41 6.67
CA PRO A 50 39.88 -13.82 8.03
C PRO A 50 38.76 -12.96 8.65
N GLU A 51 38.69 -11.67 8.33
CA GLU A 51 37.64 -10.78 8.84
C GLU A 51 36.28 -11.12 8.23
N GLN A 52 36.23 -11.47 6.94
CA GLN A 52 34.99 -11.93 6.29
C GLN A 52 34.56 -13.31 6.79
N SER A 53 35.53 -14.18 7.12
CA SER A 53 35.28 -15.49 7.72
C SER A 53 34.69 -15.38 9.13
N PHE A 54 35.21 -14.46 9.96
CA PHE A 54 34.64 -14.17 11.26
C PHE A 54 33.23 -13.56 11.15
N ALA A 55 33.06 -12.50 10.34
CA ALA A 55 31.76 -11.85 10.18
C ALA A 55 30.69 -12.83 9.67
N PHE A 56 31.03 -13.69 8.71
CA PHE A 56 30.13 -14.74 8.23
C PHE A 56 29.72 -15.68 9.37
N SER A 57 30.70 -16.26 10.07
CA SER A 57 30.45 -17.22 11.15
C SER A 57 29.59 -16.62 12.26
N TYR A 58 29.90 -15.38 12.65
CA TYR A 58 29.14 -14.63 13.67
C TYR A 58 27.69 -14.39 13.26
N LEU A 59 27.43 -14.03 11.99
CA LEU A 59 26.06 -13.80 11.51
C LEU A 59 25.22 -15.09 11.53
N VAL A 60 25.84 -16.25 11.25
CA VAL A 60 25.16 -17.54 11.30
C VAL A 60 24.90 -17.95 12.75
N SER A 61 25.92 -17.95 13.60
CA SER A 61 25.83 -18.47 14.97
C SER A 61 25.05 -17.54 15.91
N SER A 62 25.32 -16.23 15.86
CA SER A 62 24.87 -15.27 16.88
C SER A 62 23.63 -14.49 16.43
N CYS A 63 23.47 -14.26 15.12
CA CYS A 63 22.29 -13.57 14.57
C CYS A 63 21.26 -14.53 13.94
N GLY A 64 21.56 -15.82 13.81
CA GLY A 64 20.64 -16.83 13.27
C GLY A 64 20.29 -16.60 11.81
N LEU A 65 21.22 -16.07 11.00
CA LEU A 65 21.01 -15.90 9.56
C LEU A 65 21.25 -17.21 8.83
N ALA A 66 20.45 -17.46 7.77
CA ALA A 66 20.73 -18.53 6.84
C ALA A 66 22.08 -18.29 6.13
N PRO A 67 22.86 -19.35 5.80
CA PRO A 67 24.19 -19.20 5.22
C PRO A 67 24.26 -18.31 3.97
N ASP A 68 23.29 -18.41 3.06
CA ASP A 68 23.24 -17.58 1.85
C ASP A 68 23.03 -16.08 2.17
N VAL A 69 22.23 -15.78 3.19
CA VAL A 69 21.97 -14.42 3.67
C VAL A 69 23.20 -13.88 4.39
N ALA A 70 23.81 -14.69 5.25
CA ALA A 70 25.03 -14.35 5.99
C ALA A 70 26.17 -13.99 5.03
N ALA A 71 26.38 -14.73 3.95
CA ALA A 71 27.40 -14.42 2.93
C ALA A 71 27.20 -13.04 2.28
N ARG A 72 25.94 -12.68 1.96
CA ARG A 72 25.63 -11.35 1.39
C ARG A 72 25.77 -10.23 2.40
N ALA A 73 25.54 -10.50 3.68
CA ALA A 73 25.66 -9.51 4.74
C ALA A 73 27.11 -9.32 5.20
N SER A 74 27.90 -10.39 5.29
CA SER A 74 29.31 -10.37 5.70
C SER A 74 30.17 -9.53 4.76
N SER A 75 29.93 -9.60 3.45
CA SER A 75 30.61 -8.75 2.46
C SER A 75 30.41 -7.23 2.65
N LYS A 76 29.45 -6.81 3.48
CA LYS A 76 29.17 -5.40 3.80
C LYS A 76 29.69 -5.00 5.18
N LEU A 77 30.24 -5.96 5.93
CA LEU A 77 30.58 -5.86 7.33
C LEU A 77 32.08 -6.10 7.52
N HIS A 78 32.67 -5.27 8.38
CA HIS A 78 34.01 -5.51 8.91
C HIS A 78 33.87 -5.68 10.41
N LEU A 79 33.82 -6.93 10.86
CA LEU A 79 33.80 -7.29 12.28
C LEU A 79 35.16 -7.91 12.62
N LYS A 80 35.88 -7.27 13.55
CA LYS A 80 37.18 -7.76 14.01
C LYS A 80 37.08 -8.63 15.25
N SER A 81 36.02 -8.46 16.01
CA SER A 81 35.85 -9.07 17.32
C SER A 81 34.37 -9.07 17.73
N PRO A 82 33.96 -9.94 18.68
CA PRO A 82 32.55 -10.09 19.06
C PRO A 82 32.07 -9.04 20.06
N GLU A 83 32.93 -8.29 20.75
CA GLU A 83 32.53 -7.49 21.91
C GLU A 83 31.54 -6.37 21.55
N ASN A 84 31.80 -5.60 20.49
CA ASN A 84 30.88 -4.55 20.05
C ASN A 84 29.55 -5.12 19.51
N PRO A 85 29.54 -6.09 18.56
CA PRO A 85 28.29 -6.62 18.06
C PRO A 85 27.50 -7.34 19.17
N ASP A 86 28.14 -8.02 20.12
CA ASP A 86 27.46 -8.62 21.27
C ASP A 86 26.81 -7.55 22.17
N ALA A 87 27.50 -6.44 22.43
CA ALA A 87 26.93 -5.32 23.17
C ALA A 87 25.73 -4.69 22.43
N VAL A 88 25.79 -4.55 21.10
CA VAL A 88 24.64 -4.12 20.28
C VAL A 88 23.48 -5.10 20.40
N LEU A 89 23.73 -6.41 20.28
CA LEU A 89 22.69 -7.43 20.37
C LEU A 89 22.04 -7.47 21.75
N ASN A 90 22.82 -7.34 22.83
CA ASN A 90 22.31 -7.29 24.19
C ASN A 90 21.41 -6.07 24.41
N LEU A 91 21.86 -4.89 23.99
CA LEU A 91 21.03 -3.68 24.04
C LEU A 91 19.71 -3.86 23.27
N LEU A 92 19.73 -4.45 22.07
CA LEU A 92 18.49 -4.68 21.33
C LEU A 92 17.55 -5.64 22.07
N ARG A 93 18.08 -6.69 22.71
CA ARG A 93 17.28 -7.64 23.50
C ARG A 93 16.64 -6.96 24.71
N GLU A 94 17.35 -6.06 25.39
CA GLU A 94 16.81 -5.26 26.50
C GLU A 94 15.60 -4.42 26.08
N TYR A 95 15.57 -3.95 24.83
CA TYR A 95 14.45 -3.21 24.24
C TYR A 95 13.43 -4.12 23.52
N GLY A 96 13.42 -5.42 23.83
CA GLY A 96 12.40 -6.36 23.41
C GLY A 96 12.56 -6.90 21.99
N PHE A 97 13.72 -6.75 21.35
CA PHE A 97 13.99 -7.39 20.06
C PHE A 97 14.21 -8.89 20.25
N THR A 98 13.35 -9.69 19.65
CA THR A 98 13.50 -11.15 19.62
C THR A 98 14.63 -11.58 18.68
N ALA A 99 15.07 -12.83 18.78
CA ALA A 99 16.03 -13.39 17.82
C ALA A 99 15.54 -13.27 16.36
N ALA A 100 14.23 -13.41 16.12
CA ALA A 100 13.63 -13.22 14.80
C ALA A 100 13.70 -11.75 14.35
N ASP A 101 13.43 -10.79 15.25
CA ASP A 101 13.56 -9.36 14.94
C ASP A 101 15.00 -8.98 14.61
N ILE A 102 15.97 -9.48 15.40
CA ILE A 102 17.39 -9.26 15.17
C ILE A 102 17.81 -9.82 13.81
N SER A 103 17.44 -11.06 13.50
CA SER A 103 17.74 -11.69 12.20
C SER A 103 17.19 -10.86 11.04
N VAL A 104 15.94 -10.39 11.13
CA VAL A 104 15.33 -9.52 10.11
C VAL A 104 16.06 -8.17 10.01
N MET A 105 16.43 -7.57 11.14
CA MET A 105 17.12 -6.29 11.18
C MET A 105 18.51 -6.36 10.56
N VAL A 106 19.31 -7.33 10.98
CA VAL A 106 20.68 -7.54 10.50
C VAL A 106 20.69 -7.92 9.02
N THR A 107 19.72 -8.71 8.56
CA THR A 107 19.55 -9.00 7.12
C THR A 107 19.37 -7.72 6.29
N ARG A 108 18.64 -6.73 6.81
CA ARG A 108 18.34 -5.47 6.11
C ARG A 108 19.42 -4.41 6.30
N TRP A 109 20.01 -4.35 7.48
CA TRP A 109 21.04 -3.39 7.86
C TRP A 109 22.12 -4.10 8.68
N PRO A 110 23.06 -4.80 8.02
CA PRO A 110 24.11 -5.54 8.73
C PRO A 110 24.98 -4.62 9.61
N ASN A 111 25.27 -3.40 9.12
CA ASN A 111 26.09 -2.39 9.81
C ASN A 111 25.50 -1.89 11.14
N VAL A 112 24.27 -2.29 11.52
CA VAL A 112 23.78 -2.06 12.87
C VAL A 112 24.72 -2.64 13.93
N LEU A 113 25.34 -3.78 13.63
CA LEU A 113 26.31 -4.47 14.49
C LEU A 113 27.61 -3.69 14.71
N CYS A 114 27.92 -2.72 13.84
CA CYS A 114 29.07 -1.83 13.97
C CYS A 114 28.72 -0.50 14.65
N SER A 115 27.48 -0.31 15.08
CA SER A 115 27.06 0.93 15.76
C SER A 115 27.61 0.96 17.19
N CYS A 116 27.86 2.16 17.73
CA CYS A 116 28.23 2.31 19.14
C CYS A 116 26.96 2.21 20.01
N PRO A 117 26.80 1.17 20.85
CA PRO A 117 25.58 0.96 21.63
C PRO A 117 25.18 2.20 22.43
N ASP A 118 26.08 2.71 23.28
CA ASP A 118 25.79 3.77 24.25
C ASP A 118 25.62 5.15 23.60
N LYS A 119 26.37 5.43 22.54
CA LYS A 119 26.42 6.76 21.93
C LYS A 119 25.41 6.96 20.81
N THR A 120 25.01 5.88 20.12
CA THR A 120 24.21 5.99 18.90
C THR A 120 22.86 5.32 18.99
N LEU A 121 22.79 4.08 19.49
CA LEU A 121 21.56 3.31 19.51
C LEU A 121 20.74 3.60 20.77
N LEU A 122 21.37 3.49 21.95
CA LEU A 122 20.71 3.65 23.24
C LEU A 122 19.91 4.96 23.33
N PRO A 123 20.46 6.15 23.02
CA PRO A 123 19.69 7.40 23.13
C PRO A 123 18.47 7.44 22.21
N LYS A 124 18.52 6.77 21.06
CA LYS A 124 17.39 6.69 20.13
C LYS A 124 16.33 5.74 20.65
N LEU A 125 16.72 4.60 21.21
CA LEU A 125 15.82 3.61 21.80
C LEU A 125 15.14 4.15 23.06
N GLU A 126 15.87 4.86 23.91
CA GLU A 126 15.32 5.59 25.06
C GLU A 126 14.29 6.63 24.64
N PHE A 127 14.61 7.45 23.64
CA PHE A 127 13.67 8.44 23.13
C PHE A 127 12.39 7.80 22.58
N PHE A 128 12.52 6.75 21.77
CA PHE A 128 11.35 6.05 21.25
C PHE A 128 10.52 5.41 22.38
N THR A 129 11.18 4.90 23.40
CA THR A 129 10.52 4.37 24.60
C THR A 129 9.77 5.46 25.37
N SER A 130 10.38 6.64 25.55
CA SER A 130 9.77 7.75 26.28
C SER A 130 8.52 8.32 25.62
N ILE A 131 8.39 8.20 24.29
CA ILE A 131 7.17 8.58 23.54
C ILE A 131 6.15 7.44 23.42
N GLY A 132 6.39 6.30 24.08
CA GLY A 132 5.42 5.21 24.19
C GLY A 132 5.40 4.21 23.03
N VAL A 133 6.46 4.12 22.21
CA VAL A 133 6.50 3.14 21.10
C VAL A 133 7.09 1.77 21.48
N LEU A 134 7.58 1.59 22.72
CA LEU A 134 8.23 0.34 23.17
C LEU A 134 7.47 -0.95 22.77
N PRO A 135 6.15 -1.08 22.94
CA PRO A 135 5.43 -2.32 22.63
C PRO A 135 5.45 -2.72 21.14
N ILE A 136 5.76 -1.79 20.25
CA ILE A 136 5.81 -2.01 18.79
C ILE A 136 7.21 -1.74 18.21
N LEU A 137 8.17 -1.36 19.04
CA LEU A 137 9.49 -0.86 18.65
C LEU A 137 10.25 -1.91 17.84
N ALA A 138 10.47 -3.08 18.44
CA ALA A 138 11.22 -4.19 17.85
C ALA A 138 10.68 -4.59 16.48
N GLY A 139 9.40 -4.95 16.40
CA GLY A 139 8.77 -5.40 15.15
C GLY A 139 8.69 -4.34 14.05
N LYS A 140 8.80 -3.04 14.39
CA LYS A 140 8.81 -1.95 13.40
C LYS A 140 10.22 -1.63 12.93
N LEU A 141 11.15 -1.46 13.86
CA LEU A 141 12.54 -1.11 13.55
C LEU A 141 13.30 -2.30 12.95
N SER A 142 12.93 -3.55 13.27
CA SER A 142 13.53 -4.72 12.60
C SER A 142 13.27 -4.70 11.09
N ARG A 143 12.06 -4.30 10.67
CA ARG A 143 11.65 -4.24 9.26
C ARG A 143 12.10 -2.95 8.57
N ILE A 144 12.27 -1.88 9.35
CA ILE A 144 12.60 -0.53 8.87
C ILE A 144 13.74 0.05 9.72
N PRO A 145 14.93 -0.58 9.69
CA PRO A 145 16.07 -0.15 10.51
C PRO A 145 16.56 1.26 10.18
N ASN A 146 16.36 1.69 8.93
CA ASN A 146 16.83 2.98 8.42
C ASN A 146 16.25 4.19 9.19
N ALA A 147 15.17 4.01 9.96
CA ALA A 147 14.68 5.05 10.86
C ALA A 147 15.72 5.44 11.92
N LEU A 148 16.60 4.50 12.28
CA LEU A 148 17.71 4.73 13.21
C LEU A 148 18.93 5.40 12.56
N TRP A 149 18.96 5.62 11.24
CA TRP A 149 20.05 6.35 10.58
C TRP A 149 20.02 7.84 10.90
N TYR A 150 18.83 8.38 11.12
CA TYR A 150 18.63 9.80 11.34
C TYR A 150 19.22 10.26 12.66
N SER A 151 19.69 11.50 12.69
CA SER A 151 20.20 12.14 13.90
C SER A 151 19.09 12.28 14.92
N LEU A 152 19.36 11.88 16.17
CA LEU A 152 18.39 12.04 17.25
C LEU A 152 18.05 13.52 17.46
N LYS A 153 19.10 14.34 17.64
CA LYS A 153 19.00 15.78 17.93
C LYS A 153 18.46 16.57 16.74
N ASN A 154 18.97 16.29 15.53
CA ASN A 154 18.70 17.16 14.38
C ASN A 154 17.50 16.69 13.54
N SER A 155 16.98 15.47 13.75
CA SER A 155 15.92 14.91 12.90
C SER A 155 14.79 14.28 13.70
N ILE A 156 15.08 13.28 14.54
CA ILE A 156 14.05 12.47 15.21
C ILE A 156 13.26 13.32 16.23
N ILE A 157 13.93 14.03 17.14
CA ILE A 157 13.27 14.88 18.14
C ILE A 157 12.50 16.03 17.48
N PRO A 158 13.09 16.80 16.52
CA PRO A 158 12.34 17.84 15.81
C PRO A 158 11.13 17.32 15.03
N SER A 159 11.24 16.16 14.37
CA SER A 159 10.12 15.54 13.66
C SER A 159 9.01 15.11 14.60
N TYR A 160 9.36 14.53 15.75
CA TYR A 160 8.39 14.21 16.80
C TYR A 160 7.70 15.48 17.31
N ALA A 161 8.43 16.55 17.61
CA ALA A 161 7.85 17.81 18.09
C ALA A 161 6.87 18.40 17.06
N LEU A 162 7.23 18.39 15.77
CA LEU A 162 6.35 18.84 14.69
C LEU A 162 5.08 17.98 14.61
N LEU A 163 5.22 16.66 14.63
CA LEU A 163 4.08 15.74 14.59
C LEU A 163 3.20 15.88 15.84
N LYS A 164 3.78 16.04 17.01
CA LYS A 164 3.06 16.26 18.27
C LYS A 164 2.25 17.55 18.22
N ASN A 165 2.85 18.64 17.75
CA ASN A 165 2.16 19.92 17.60
C ASN A 165 1.02 19.83 16.58
N LEU A 166 1.24 19.15 15.45
CA LEU A 166 0.24 19.01 14.40
C LEU A 166 -0.94 18.10 14.81
N LEU A 167 -0.67 17.05 15.60
CA LEU A 167 -1.67 16.03 15.95
C LEU A 167 -2.29 16.27 17.33
N GLY A 168 -1.68 17.09 18.17
CA GLY A 168 -2.12 17.36 19.54
C GLY A 168 -2.09 16.15 20.47
N SER A 169 -1.48 15.02 20.07
CA SER A 169 -1.56 13.76 20.83
C SER A 169 -0.39 12.82 20.58
N ASP A 170 0.29 12.42 21.66
CA ASP A 170 1.33 11.38 21.62
C ASP A 170 0.79 10.05 21.10
N LYS A 171 -0.44 9.70 21.46
CA LYS A 171 -1.10 8.48 20.95
C LYS A 171 -1.19 8.48 19.43
N LEU A 172 -1.49 9.62 18.81
CA LEU A 172 -1.54 9.76 17.35
C LEU A 172 -0.14 9.69 16.74
N VAL A 173 0.86 10.28 17.39
CA VAL A 173 2.27 10.17 16.95
C VAL A 173 2.77 8.70 16.99
N VAL A 174 2.37 7.94 18.02
CA VAL A 174 2.64 6.49 18.07
C VAL A 174 1.94 5.75 16.92
N GLN A 175 0.72 6.14 16.53
CA GLN A 175 0.05 5.57 15.34
C GLN A 175 0.82 5.88 14.05
N VAL A 176 1.35 7.09 13.92
CA VAL A 176 2.21 7.48 12.80
C VAL A 176 3.44 6.57 12.75
N PHE A 177 4.15 6.41 13.88
CA PHE A 177 5.32 5.51 13.98
C PHE A 177 4.95 4.07 13.57
N LYS A 178 3.80 3.57 14.03
CA LYS A 178 3.30 2.23 13.65
C LYS A 178 3.13 2.08 12.13
N ARG A 179 2.81 3.15 11.40
CA ARG A 179 2.59 3.13 9.94
C ARG A 179 3.87 3.36 9.14
N ASP A 180 4.71 4.28 9.61
CA ASP A 180 5.90 4.72 8.90
C ASP A 180 6.97 5.29 9.85
N PRO A 181 7.83 4.45 10.47
CA PRO A 181 8.91 4.91 11.34
C PRO A 181 9.87 5.91 10.67
N LEU A 182 10.04 5.82 9.34
CA LEU A 182 10.93 6.72 8.59
C LEU A 182 10.49 8.17 8.66
N ILE A 183 9.23 8.46 8.94
CA ILE A 183 8.74 9.83 8.96
C ILE A 183 9.46 10.68 10.01
N PHE A 184 9.98 10.06 11.07
CA PHE A 184 10.76 10.74 12.12
C PHE A 184 12.14 11.24 11.60
N GLY A 185 12.58 10.77 10.44
CA GLY A 185 13.74 11.33 9.74
C GLY A 185 13.38 12.34 8.65
N TRP A 186 12.17 12.26 8.11
CA TRP A 186 11.75 12.96 6.90
C TRP A 186 10.83 14.16 7.14
N CYS A 187 10.13 14.24 8.27
CA CYS A 187 9.13 15.29 8.54
C CYS A 187 9.70 16.71 8.47
N ILE A 188 10.97 16.87 8.83
CA ILE A 188 11.66 18.16 8.77
C ILE A 188 12.17 18.52 7.37
N ALA A 189 12.12 17.59 6.40
CA ALA A 189 12.37 17.93 5.01
C ALA A 189 11.24 18.83 4.49
N GLY A 190 11.58 19.87 3.71
CA GLY A 190 10.64 20.90 3.27
C GLY A 190 9.37 20.35 2.60
N ASN A 191 9.47 19.19 1.93
CA ASN A 191 8.36 18.56 1.23
C ASN A 191 7.16 18.26 2.15
N PHE A 192 7.37 17.80 3.39
CA PHE A 192 6.27 17.37 4.26
C PHE A 192 5.33 18.54 4.60
N SER A 193 5.89 19.64 5.11
CA SER A 193 5.15 20.83 5.47
C SER A 193 4.57 21.54 4.24
N SER A 194 5.32 21.62 3.14
CA SER A 194 4.82 22.19 1.88
C SER A 194 3.61 21.42 1.34
N ASN A 195 3.66 20.09 1.37
CA ASN A 195 2.56 19.24 0.92
C ASN A 195 1.30 19.41 1.77
N LEU A 196 1.44 19.55 3.10
CA LEU A 196 0.31 19.86 3.97
C LEU A 196 -0.30 21.23 3.67
N SER A 197 0.55 22.23 3.44
CA SER A 197 0.11 23.59 3.08
C SER A 197 -0.62 23.63 1.75
N ILE A 198 -0.14 22.88 0.74
CA ILE A 198 -0.82 22.75 -0.57
C ILE A 198 -2.24 22.18 -0.36
N LEU A 199 -2.35 21.05 0.34
CA LEU A 199 -3.65 20.42 0.57
C LEU A 199 -4.59 21.32 1.38
N ALA A 200 -4.08 22.02 2.38
CA ALA A 200 -4.86 22.99 3.16
C ALA A 200 -5.34 24.16 2.29
N ALA A 201 -4.47 24.71 1.43
CA ALA A 201 -4.80 25.79 0.51
C ALA A 201 -5.86 25.39 -0.52
N CYS A 202 -5.88 24.12 -0.95
CA CYS A 202 -6.91 23.57 -1.81
C CYS A 202 -8.26 23.36 -1.09
N GLY A 203 -8.33 23.54 0.24
CA GLY A 203 -9.55 23.42 1.02
C GLY A 203 -9.78 22.03 1.63
N VAL A 204 -8.74 21.19 1.73
CA VAL A 204 -8.85 19.93 2.47
C VAL A 204 -9.11 20.22 3.95
N PRO A 205 -10.15 19.64 4.57
CA PRO A 205 -10.45 19.88 5.98
C PRO A 205 -9.30 19.47 6.91
N SER A 206 -9.08 20.22 8.00
CA SER A 206 -8.01 19.92 8.97
C SER A 206 -8.12 18.51 9.58
N SER A 207 -9.33 18.04 9.84
CA SER A 207 -9.58 16.67 10.32
C SER A 207 -9.12 15.62 9.31
N SER A 208 -9.31 15.86 8.01
CA SER A 208 -8.82 15.02 6.92
C SER A 208 -7.29 15.06 6.81
N LEU A 209 -6.65 16.21 7.05
CA LEU A 209 -5.18 16.32 7.09
C LEU A 209 -4.59 15.56 8.29
N ILE A 210 -5.18 15.66 9.47
CA ILE A 210 -4.79 14.87 10.65
C ILE A 210 -4.94 13.38 10.37
N SER A 211 -6.06 12.97 9.77
CA SER A 211 -6.29 11.58 9.34
C SER A 211 -5.24 11.12 8.31
N LEU A 212 -4.88 11.97 7.35
CA LEU A 212 -3.85 11.69 6.35
C LEU A 212 -2.48 11.45 7.00
N VAL A 213 -2.04 12.34 7.88
CA VAL A 213 -0.75 12.22 8.57
C VAL A 213 -0.71 10.96 9.43
N THR A 214 -1.79 10.64 10.13
CA THR A 214 -1.87 9.48 11.03
C THR A 214 -1.98 8.14 10.29
N THR A 215 -2.68 8.09 9.16
CA THR A 215 -2.98 6.83 8.47
C THR A 215 -2.10 6.57 7.25
N GLN A 216 -1.65 7.62 6.58
CA GLN A 216 -0.92 7.54 5.31
C GLN A 216 0.19 8.62 5.17
N PRO A 217 1.11 8.74 6.14
CA PRO A 217 2.15 9.77 6.15
C PRO A 217 3.07 9.72 4.91
N ARG A 218 3.26 8.53 4.33
CA ARG A 218 4.11 8.33 3.13
C ARG A 218 3.67 9.15 1.92
N MET A 219 2.39 9.51 1.83
CA MET A 219 1.88 10.31 0.71
C MET A 219 2.50 11.71 0.68
N LEU A 220 2.94 12.22 1.84
CA LEU A 220 3.50 13.56 2.01
C LEU A 220 5.01 13.64 1.72
N ARG A 221 5.64 12.55 1.27
CA ARG A 221 7.08 12.51 0.97
C ARG A 221 7.42 12.87 -0.48
N VAL A 222 6.42 12.97 -1.35
CA VAL A 222 6.66 13.35 -2.75
C VAL A 222 7.01 14.82 -2.88
N SER A 223 7.56 15.22 -4.02
CA SER A 223 7.86 16.62 -4.25
C SER A 223 6.55 17.45 -4.29
N PRO A 224 6.58 18.72 -3.85
CA PRO A 224 5.42 19.61 -3.90
C PRO A 224 4.81 19.74 -5.30
N GLU A 225 5.64 19.75 -6.33
CA GLU A 225 5.22 19.88 -7.74
C GLU A 225 4.41 18.64 -8.17
N LYS A 226 4.92 17.45 -7.82
CA LYS A 226 4.21 16.19 -8.11
C LYS A 226 2.88 16.14 -7.35
N LEU A 227 2.84 16.56 -6.08
CA LEU A 227 1.60 16.56 -5.32
C LEU A 227 0.59 17.54 -5.93
N SER A 228 1.00 18.77 -6.24
CA SER A 228 0.14 19.78 -6.86
C SER A 228 -0.48 19.28 -8.16
N SER A 229 0.35 18.72 -9.05
CA SER A 229 -0.14 18.14 -10.30
C SER A 229 -1.19 17.04 -10.09
N GLN A 230 -1.02 16.18 -9.07
CA GLN A 230 -2.03 15.13 -8.79
C GLN A 230 -3.27 15.65 -8.06
N VAL A 231 -3.14 16.75 -7.31
CA VAL A 231 -4.28 17.47 -6.71
C VAL A 231 -5.15 18.07 -7.81
N ASP A 232 -4.55 18.81 -8.75
CA ASP A 232 -5.26 19.41 -9.88
C ASP A 232 -5.96 18.35 -10.72
N ARG A 233 -5.23 17.27 -11.06
CA ARG A 233 -5.78 16.12 -11.77
C ARG A 233 -6.97 15.48 -11.06
N ALA A 234 -6.92 15.33 -9.73
CA ALA A 234 -8.04 14.77 -8.98
C ALA A 234 -9.27 15.69 -9.01
N ILE A 235 -9.07 17.01 -8.97
CA ILE A 235 -10.16 17.99 -9.11
C ILE A 235 -10.77 17.90 -10.51
N GLU A 236 -9.93 17.86 -11.56
CA GLU A 236 -10.37 17.71 -12.96
C GLU A 236 -11.15 16.42 -13.19
N MET A 237 -10.77 15.32 -12.54
CA MET A 237 -11.50 14.05 -12.60
C MET A 237 -12.87 14.10 -11.91
N GLY A 238 -13.17 15.16 -11.15
CA GLY A 238 -14.45 15.40 -10.51
C GLY A 238 -14.50 15.01 -9.02
N PHE A 239 -13.36 14.83 -8.36
CA PHE A 239 -13.36 14.60 -6.91
C PHE A 239 -13.63 15.89 -6.14
N LEU A 240 -14.55 15.81 -5.18
CA LEU A 240 -14.82 16.90 -4.25
C LEU A 240 -13.75 16.92 -3.13
N VAL A 241 -13.01 18.03 -3.03
CA VAL A 241 -11.91 18.21 -2.06
C VAL A 241 -12.34 17.97 -0.60
N SER A 242 -13.59 18.27 -0.26
CA SER A 242 -14.14 18.09 1.09
C SER A 242 -14.41 16.63 1.47
N LYS A 243 -14.38 15.69 0.52
CA LYS A 243 -14.68 14.27 0.76
C LYS A 243 -13.41 13.46 0.93
N ASP A 244 -13.45 12.47 1.83
CA ASP A 244 -12.33 11.53 2.06
C ASP A 244 -11.88 10.78 0.79
N ALA A 245 -12.80 10.57 -0.17
CA ALA A 245 -12.49 9.99 -1.48
C ALA A 245 -11.38 10.75 -2.22
N PHE A 246 -11.29 12.08 -2.03
CA PHE A 246 -10.27 12.92 -2.65
C PHE A 246 -8.85 12.52 -2.24
N LEU A 247 -8.59 12.34 -0.93
CA LEU A 247 -7.27 11.94 -0.44
C LEU A 247 -6.91 10.51 -0.85
N LYS A 248 -7.91 9.63 -0.95
CA LYS A 248 -7.72 8.28 -1.51
C LYS A 248 -7.35 8.32 -2.99
N ALA A 249 -7.94 9.23 -3.76
CA ALA A 249 -7.59 9.45 -5.16
C ALA A 249 -6.16 9.95 -5.31
N ILE A 250 -5.79 11.01 -4.57
CA ILE A 250 -4.42 11.53 -4.56
C ILE A 250 -3.43 10.43 -4.19
N ARG A 251 -3.73 9.60 -3.19
CA ARG A 251 -2.87 8.47 -2.82
C ARG A 251 -2.60 7.53 -4.00
N VAL A 252 -3.62 7.22 -4.81
CA VAL A 252 -3.46 6.36 -5.99
C VAL A 252 -2.65 7.08 -7.06
N LEU A 253 -3.02 8.32 -7.38
CA LEU A 253 -2.38 9.12 -8.42
C LEU A 253 -0.90 9.40 -8.13
N VAL A 254 -0.55 9.63 -6.86
CA VAL A 254 0.84 9.82 -6.43
C VAL A 254 1.62 8.51 -6.41
N GLY A 255 0.95 7.42 -6.05
CA GLY A 255 1.57 6.12 -5.79
C GLY A 255 1.83 5.26 -7.03
N PHE A 256 1.17 5.54 -8.16
CA PHE A 256 1.30 4.77 -9.38
C PHE A 256 1.63 5.66 -10.58
N GLU A 257 2.46 5.13 -11.46
CA GLU A 257 2.69 5.74 -12.76
C GLU A 257 1.45 5.59 -13.66
N GLU A 258 1.30 6.50 -14.60
CA GLU A 258 0.16 6.52 -15.51
C GLU A 258 0.07 5.26 -16.36
N SER A 259 1.19 4.74 -16.84
CA SER A 259 1.28 3.45 -17.56
C SER A 259 0.70 2.30 -16.73
N THR A 260 0.97 2.30 -15.42
CA THR A 260 0.46 1.29 -14.49
C THR A 260 -1.04 1.43 -14.30
N LEU A 261 -1.55 2.66 -14.17
CA LEU A 261 -3.00 2.90 -14.06
C LEU A 261 -3.73 2.48 -15.34
N LYS A 262 -3.18 2.79 -16.52
CA LYS A 262 -3.72 2.33 -17.82
C LYS A 262 -3.80 0.81 -17.92
N ARG A 263 -2.75 0.10 -17.53
CA ARG A 263 -2.74 -1.37 -17.51
C ARG A 263 -3.83 -1.95 -16.60
N LYS A 264 -4.06 -1.33 -15.43
CA LYS A 264 -5.14 -1.73 -14.52
C LYS A 264 -6.52 -1.45 -15.09
N MET A 265 -6.72 -0.30 -15.76
CA MET A 265 -7.97 0.01 -16.45
C MET A 265 -8.28 -1.04 -17.52
N GLU A 266 -7.27 -1.46 -18.27
CA GLU A 266 -7.45 -2.51 -19.28
C GLU A 266 -7.90 -3.84 -18.68
N VAL A 267 -7.37 -4.22 -17.52
CA VAL A 267 -7.86 -5.39 -16.78
C VAL A 267 -9.32 -5.24 -16.36
N TYR A 268 -9.77 -4.04 -15.97
CA TYR A 268 -11.19 -3.80 -15.70
C TYR A 268 -12.04 -3.92 -16.97
N ARG A 269 -11.56 -3.44 -18.13
CA ARG A 269 -12.25 -3.62 -19.41
C ARG A 269 -12.39 -5.08 -19.79
N GLN A 270 -11.34 -5.88 -19.61
CA GLN A 270 -11.38 -7.33 -19.80
C GLN A 270 -12.38 -8.01 -18.87
N CYS A 271 -12.65 -7.43 -17.69
CA CYS A 271 -13.69 -7.88 -16.78
C CYS A 271 -15.09 -7.36 -17.13
N GLY A 272 -15.28 -6.70 -18.27
CA GLY A 272 -16.56 -6.20 -18.75
C GLY A 272 -16.96 -4.81 -18.27
N TRP A 273 -16.04 -4.02 -17.70
CA TRP A 273 -16.33 -2.62 -17.32
C TRP A 273 -16.14 -1.67 -18.50
N SER A 274 -17.12 -0.78 -18.70
CA SER A 274 -16.99 0.38 -19.59
C SER A 274 -16.12 1.49 -18.98
N GLU A 275 -15.78 2.52 -19.77
CA GLU A 275 -15.12 3.73 -19.23
C GLU A 275 -15.96 4.40 -18.13
N SER A 276 -17.28 4.42 -18.30
CA SER A 276 -18.22 4.98 -17.32
C SER A 276 -18.20 4.18 -16.01
N ASP A 277 -18.10 2.85 -16.10
CA ASP A 277 -17.99 1.96 -14.96
C ASP A 277 -16.69 2.19 -14.19
N ILE A 278 -15.55 2.23 -14.90
CA ILE A 278 -14.25 2.51 -14.30
C ILE A 278 -14.27 3.87 -13.59
N ARG A 279 -14.82 4.89 -14.25
CA ARG A 279 -15.02 6.22 -13.65
C ARG A 279 -15.86 6.16 -12.38
N THR A 280 -16.99 5.47 -12.42
CA THR A 280 -17.92 5.33 -11.29
C THR A 280 -17.24 4.65 -10.10
N ALA A 281 -16.51 3.57 -10.37
CA ALA A 281 -15.75 2.85 -9.36
C ALA A 281 -14.63 3.71 -8.75
N PHE A 282 -13.91 4.47 -9.58
CA PHE A 282 -12.79 5.29 -9.13
C PHE A 282 -13.27 6.47 -8.27
N LEU A 283 -14.33 7.17 -8.70
CA LEU A 283 -14.90 8.30 -7.96
C LEU A 283 -15.50 7.88 -6.61
N SER A 284 -16.13 6.70 -6.55
CA SER A 284 -16.72 6.18 -5.31
C SER A 284 -15.67 5.56 -4.37
N GLN A 285 -14.65 4.88 -4.90
CA GLN A 285 -13.60 4.24 -4.13
C GLN A 285 -12.30 4.13 -4.93
N ALA A 286 -11.52 5.20 -4.94
CA ALA A 286 -10.28 5.27 -5.70
C ALA A 286 -9.30 4.11 -5.41
N LEU A 287 -9.32 3.56 -4.19
CA LEU A 287 -8.46 2.45 -3.79
C LEU A 287 -8.66 1.15 -4.60
N CYS A 288 -9.73 1.01 -5.39
CA CYS A 288 -9.87 -0.09 -6.35
C CYS A 288 -8.72 -0.12 -7.37
N MET A 289 -8.19 1.05 -7.75
CA MET A 289 -7.01 1.17 -8.61
C MET A 289 -5.69 0.86 -7.89
N GLY A 290 -5.71 0.69 -6.56
CA GLY A 290 -4.59 0.21 -5.78
C GLY A 290 -4.43 -1.32 -5.76
N LEU A 291 -5.41 -2.07 -6.27
CA LEU A 291 -5.38 -3.54 -6.29
C LEU A 291 -4.40 -4.04 -7.36
N SER A 292 -3.79 -5.21 -7.13
CA SER A 292 -3.00 -5.88 -8.18
C SER A 292 -3.94 -6.46 -9.25
N GLU A 293 -3.46 -6.59 -10.48
CA GLU A 293 -4.26 -7.12 -11.59
C GLU A 293 -4.72 -8.55 -11.34
N LYS A 294 -3.83 -9.40 -10.83
CA LYS A 294 -4.17 -10.74 -10.37
C LYS A 294 -5.29 -10.73 -9.33
N LYS A 295 -5.28 -9.74 -8.42
CA LYS A 295 -6.32 -9.60 -7.40
C LYS A 295 -7.65 -9.14 -8.01
N ILE A 296 -7.62 -8.22 -8.98
CA ILE A 296 -8.81 -7.76 -9.71
C ILE A 296 -9.46 -8.95 -10.43
N LEU A 297 -8.71 -9.63 -11.30
CA LEU A 297 -9.18 -10.79 -12.07
C LEU A 297 -9.77 -11.88 -11.17
N LYS A 298 -9.03 -12.29 -10.13
CA LYS A 298 -9.48 -13.33 -9.20
C LYS A 298 -10.75 -12.94 -8.45
N SER A 299 -10.91 -11.66 -8.09
CA SER A 299 -12.09 -11.19 -7.35
C SER A 299 -13.29 -11.02 -8.27
N MET A 300 -13.08 -10.48 -9.48
CA MET A 300 -14.13 -10.35 -10.50
C MET A 300 -14.67 -11.72 -10.89
N ALA A 301 -13.82 -12.69 -11.22
CA ALA A 301 -14.24 -14.05 -11.53
C ALA A 301 -15.10 -14.64 -10.41
N PHE A 302 -14.69 -14.51 -9.14
CA PHE A 302 -15.50 -15.02 -8.03
C PHE A 302 -16.85 -14.30 -7.87
N LEU A 303 -16.88 -12.97 -8.01
CA LEU A 303 -18.13 -12.19 -7.90
C LEU A 303 -19.10 -12.48 -9.05
N VAL A 304 -18.60 -12.64 -10.27
CA VAL A 304 -19.44 -12.93 -11.43
C VAL A 304 -19.85 -14.40 -11.44
N ASP A 305 -18.91 -15.34 -11.32
CA ASP A 305 -19.17 -16.77 -11.51
C ASP A 305 -19.89 -17.42 -10.33
N LYS A 306 -19.60 -16.98 -9.10
CA LYS A 306 -20.16 -17.61 -7.88
C LYS A 306 -21.29 -16.80 -7.28
N PHE A 307 -21.13 -15.48 -7.22
CA PHE A 307 -22.17 -14.60 -6.68
C PHE A 307 -23.19 -14.15 -7.74
N GLY A 308 -22.99 -14.46 -9.02
CA GLY A 308 -23.91 -14.11 -10.09
C GLY A 308 -24.02 -12.59 -10.32
N CYS A 309 -23.03 -11.81 -9.89
CA CYS A 309 -23.04 -10.37 -10.14
C CYS A 309 -22.91 -10.10 -11.64
N ALA A 310 -23.76 -9.25 -12.20
CA ALA A 310 -23.49 -8.68 -13.51
C ALA A 310 -22.21 -7.83 -13.43
N PRO A 311 -21.27 -7.95 -14.37
CA PRO A 311 -20.03 -7.18 -14.33
C PRO A 311 -20.22 -5.67 -14.15
N GLY A 312 -21.24 -5.09 -14.79
CA GLY A 312 -21.61 -3.68 -14.71
C GLY A 312 -22.23 -3.23 -13.37
N ASP A 313 -22.56 -4.14 -12.45
CA ASP A 313 -23.06 -3.78 -11.12
C ASP A 313 -21.95 -3.61 -10.09
N VAL A 314 -20.82 -4.30 -10.27
CA VAL A 314 -19.66 -4.24 -9.36
C VAL A 314 -19.06 -2.82 -9.20
N PRO A 315 -19.02 -1.94 -10.24
CA PRO A 315 -18.55 -0.56 -10.12
C PRO A 315 -19.28 0.31 -9.10
N ARG A 316 -20.51 -0.06 -8.71
CA ARG A 316 -21.27 0.63 -7.66
C ARG A 316 -20.81 0.23 -6.26
N CYS A 317 -20.12 -0.91 -6.13
CA CYS A 317 -19.58 -1.44 -4.88
C CYS A 317 -18.13 -1.94 -5.05
N PRO A 318 -17.21 -1.10 -5.55
CA PRO A 318 -15.85 -1.50 -5.90
C PRO A 318 -15.02 -1.95 -4.68
N MET A 319 -15.45 -1.62 -3.46
CA MET A 319 -14.81 -2.12 -2.23
C MET A 319 -14.88 -3.65 -2.12
N LEU A 320 -15.83 -4.32 -2.78
CA LEU A 320 -15.97 -5.77 -2.75
C LEU A 320 -14.70 -6.45 -3.29
N LEU A 321 -14.08 -5.88 -4.31
CA LEU A 321 -12.83 -6.36 -4.90
C LEU A 321 -11.66 -6.40 -3.89
N GLY A 322 -11.73 -5.56 -2.86
CA GLY A 322 -10.72 -5.51 -1.79
C GLY A 322 -10.79 -6.69 -0.81
N TYR A 323 -11.92 -7.40 -0.70
CA TYR A 323 -12.05 -8.50 0.25
C TYR A 323 -11.30 -9.76 -0.18
N SER A 324 -10.74 -10.50 0.78
CA SER A 324 -10.04 -11.76 0.48
C SER A 324 -11.00 -12.77 -0.14
N VAL A 325 -10.63 -13.34 -1.28
CA VAL A 325 -11.43 -14.39 -1.93
C VAL A 325 -11.46 -15.63 -1.03
N GLU A 326 -10.29 -16.08 -0.58
CA GLU A 326 -10.15 -17.30 0.23
C GLU A 326 -10.68 -17.11 1.65
N LYS A 327 -10.34 -16.00 2.30
CA LYS A 327 -10.64 -15.84 3.74
C LYS A 327 -11.99 -15.20 4.03
N ARG A 328 -12.68 -14.67 3.01
CA ARG A 328 -13.94 -13.94 3.23
C ARG A 328 -15.01 -14.28 2.22
N MET A 329 -14.72 -14.19 0.92
CA MET A 329 -15.76 -14.41 -0.09
C MET A 329 -16.22 -15.86 -0.12
N LYS A 330 -15.30 -16.82 -0.25
CA LYS A 330 -15.60 -18.25 -0.29
C LYS A 330 -16.34 -18.77 0.95
N PRO A 331 -15.86 -18.55 2.19
CA PRO A 331 -16.55 -19.04 3.39
C PRO A 331 -17.97 -18.50 3.51
N ARG A 332 -18.15 -17.21 3.20
CA ARG A 332 -19.45 -16.57 3.33
C ARG A 332 -20.39 -16.99 2.21
N TRP A 333 -19.87 -17.17 1.00
CA TRP A 333 -20.62 -17.72 -0.12
C TRP A 333 -21.13 -19.13 0.20
N ALA A 334 -20.27 -20.03 0.69
CA ALA A 334 -20.65 -21.40 1.03
C ALA A 334 -21.81 -21.45 2.05
N VAL A 335 -21.74 -20.65 3.11
CA VAL A 335 -22.83 -20.50 4.08
C VAL A 335 -24.10 -19.95 3.43
N ALA A 336 -23.98 -18.91 2.59
CA ALA A 336 -25.13 -18.30 1.92
C ALA A 336 -25.82 -19.27 0.96
N THR A 337 -25.05 -20.10 0.25
CA THR A 337 -25.56 -21.13 -0.67
C THR A 337 -26.44 -22.13 0.09
N VAL A 338 -25.93 -22.71 1.17
CA VAL A 338 -26.67 -23.68 2.00
C VAL A 338 -27.94 -23.06 2.60
N LEU A 339 -27.87 -21.83 3.10
CA LEU A 339 -29.05 -21.14 3.62
C LEU A 339 -30.11 -20.87 2.53
N SER A 340 -29.68 -20.59 1.30
CA SER A 340 -30.59 -20.33 0.18
C SER A 340 -31.24 -21.63 -0.30
N GLU A 341 -30.47 -22.72 -0.42
CA GLU A 341 -30.97 -24.06 -0.79
C GLU A 341 -32.00 -24.60 0.20
N LYS A 342 -31.85 -24.28 1.49
CA LYS A 342 -32.82 -24.64 2.54
C LYS A 342 -33.99 -23.65 2.67
N GLY A 343 -34.06 -22.62 1.82
CA GLY A 343 -35.11 -21.60 1.83
C GLY A 343 -35.11 -20.70 3.08
N LEU A 344 -34.02 -20.67 3.85
CA LEU A 344 -33.96 -19.99 5.14
C LEU A 344 -33.56 -18.51 5.03
N LYS A 345 -32.68 -18.19 4.08
CA LYS A 345 -32.23 -16.82 3.85
C LYS A 345 -31.63 -16.64 2.46
N ASN A 346 -32.11 -15.63 1.76
CA ASN A 346 -31.41 -15.05 0.61
C ASN A 346 -30.83 -13.67 1.01
N ALA A 347 -29.56 -13.43 0.70
CA ALA A 347 -28.84 -12.23 1.10
C ALA A 347 -28.09 -11.62 -0.09
N SER A 348 -28.16 -10.30 -0.23
CA SER A 348 -27.40 -9.62 -1.26
C SER A 348 -25.89 -9.75 -1.00
N VAL A 349 -25.11 -9.82 -2.07
CA VAL A 349 -23.64 -9.94 -2.04
C VAL A 349 -23.01 -8.86 -1.15
N THR A 350 -23.49 -7.62 -1.28
CA THR A 350 -23.02 -6.50 -0.47
C THR A 350 -23.28 -6.73 1.02
N SER A 351 -24.49 -7.15 1.41
CA SER A 351 -24.81 -7.42 2.82
C SER A 351 -23.98 -8.56 3.40
N LEU A 352 -23.69 -9.57 2.59
CA LEU A 352 -22.92 -10.74 2.99
C LEU A 352 -21.44 -10.41 3.23
N LEU A 353 -20.83 -9.64 2.33
CA LEU A 353 -19.39 -9.39 2.35
C LEU A 353 -18.96 -8.21 3.23
N THR A 354 -19.82 -7.20 3.38
CA THR A 354 -19.44 -5.94 4.07
C THR A 354 -19.51 -6.02 5.59
N VAL A 355 -20.38 -6.88 6.15
CA VAL A 355 -20.51 -7.02 7.61
C VAL A 355 -19.25 -7.57 8.27
N SER A 356 -19.03 -7.23 9.55
CA SER A 356 -17.93 -7.76 10.35
C SER A 356 -18.07 -9.28 10.53
N GLU A 357 -16.98 -9.96 10.88
CA GLU A 357 -17.02 -11.41 11.13
C GLU A 357 -17.96 -11.78 12.27
N LYS A 358 -17.90 -11.05 13.39
CA LYS A 358 -18.82 -11.23 14.52
C LYS A 358 -20.28 -11.12 14.10
N ILE A 359 -20.63 -10.10 13.32
CA ILE A 359 -22.01 -9.90 12.83
C ILE A 359 -22.39 -11.00 11.85
N PHE A 360 -21.46 -11.39 10.96
CA PHE A 360 -21.68 -12.47 10.01
C PHE A 360 -22.03 -13.79 10.73
N LEU A 361 -21.19 -14.22 11.67
CA LEU A 361 -21.39 -15.47 12.42
C LEU A 361 -22.72 -15.45 13.18
N LYS A 362 -23.03 -14.36 13.89
CA LYS A 362 -24.31 -14.23 14.60
C LYS A 362 -25.52 -14.32 13.66
N THR A 363 -25.44 -13.64 12.51
CA THR A 363 -26.60 -13.44 11.62
C THR A 363 -26.85 -14.64 10.70
N TYR A 364 -25.78 -15.26 10.19
CA TYR A 364 -25.84 -16.29 9.15
C TYR A 364 -25.47 -17.68 9.66
N VAL A 365 -24.82 -17.81 10.81
CA VAL A 365 -24.40 -19.12 11.35
C VAL A 365 -25.18 -19.44 12.63
N GLU A 366 -24.98 -18.69 13.71
CA GLU A 366 -25.56 -18.97 15.03
C GLU A 366 -27.10 -18.98 15.01
N LYS A 367 -27.71 -18.01 14.32
CA LYS A 367 -29.16 -17.91 14.17
C LYS A 367 -29.79 -19.18 13.58
N TYR A 368 -29.07 -19.85 12.68
CA TYR A 368 -29.55 -21.02 11.95
C TYR A 368 -28.95 -22.34 12.46
N LYS A 369 -28.14 -22.31 13.52
CA LYS A 369 -27.46 -23.47 14.09
C LYS A 369 -28.41 -24.60 14.49
N LYS A 370 -29.62 -24.28 14.95
CA LYS A 370 -30.64 -25.30 15.29
C LYS A 370 -31.21 -26.01 14.06
N HIS A 371 -31.22 -25.35 12.91
CA HIS A 371 -31.72 -25.93 11.65
C HIS A 371 -30.61 -26.62 10.87
N ILE A 372 -29.39 -26.08 10.93
CA ILE A 372 -28.22 -26.60 10.21
C ILE A 372 -27.00 -26.51 11.14
N PRO A 373 -26.75 -27.55 11.97
CA PRO A 373 -25.65 -27.56 12.93
C PRO A 373 -24.27 -27.41 12.29
N GLU A 374 -24.10 -27.92 11.07
CA GLU A 374 -22.85 -28.00 10.29
C GLU A 374 -22.40 -26.65 9.69
N LEU A 375 -23.22 -25.58 9.75
CA LEU A 375 -22.89 -24.29 9.12
C LEU A 375 -21.57 -23.68 9.59
N LEU A 376 -21.22 -23.91 10.86
CA LEU A 376 -19.96 -23.41 11.41
C LEU A 376 -18.76 -24.14 10.83
N ASP A 377 -18.89 -25.44 10.60
CA ASP A 377 -17.82 -26.26 10.04
C ASP A 377 -17.65 -25.94 8.55
N ILE A 378 -18.75 -25.79 7.80
CA ILE A 378 -18.73 -25.31 6.42
C ILE A 378 -18.00 -23.96 6.29
N TYR A 379 -18.25 -23.03 7.22
CA TYR A 379 -17.55 -21.74 7.26
C TYR A 379 -16.05 -21.92 7.51
N ARG A 380 -15.66 -22.80 8.43
CA ARG A 380 -14.26 -23.05 8.80
C ARG A 380 -13.50 -23.79 7.71
N ASP A 381 -14.04 -24.88 7.18
CA ASP A 381 -13.42 -25.68 6.12
C ASP A 381 -13.18 -24.85 4.85
N SER A 382 -14.12 -23.98 4.53
CA SER A 382 -13.99 -23.03 3.42
C SER A 382 -12.92 -21.96 3.66
N SER A 383 -12.53 -21.73 4.92
CA SER A 383 -11.50 -20.75 5.31
C SER A 383 -10.10 -21.34 5.42
N GLU A 384 -10.00 -22.67 5.60
CA GLU A 384 -8.76 -23.42 5.86
C GLU A 384 -8.11 -24.02 4.60
N GLY A 385 -8.62 -23.69 3.41
CA GLY A 385 -7.99 -24.02 2.12
C GLY A 385 -6.67 -23.26 1.87
N GLN A 386 -5.68 -23.43 2.75
CA GLN A 386 -4.23 -23.53 2.56
C GLN A 386 -3.47 -23.30 3.89
N THR A 387 -3.46 -24.32 4.74
CA THR A 387 -2.40 -24.53 5.76
C THR A 387 -2.06 -26.02 5.92
N GLN A 388 -2.03 -26.79 4.84
CA GLN A 388 -1.34 -28.09 4.82
C GLN A 388 -0.67 -28.29 3.46
N SER A 389 0.62 -28.00 3.40
CA SER A 389 1.55 -28.73 2.55
C SER A 389 2.83 -28.88 3.37
N GLY A 390 2.96 -30.04 3.99
CA GLY A 390 4.00 -30.36 4.96
C GLY A 390 3.70 -31.68 5.65
N CYS A 391 4.21 -32.76 5.05
CA CYS A 391 4.37 -34.10 5.61
C CYS A 391 3.11 -34.97 5.74
N GLY A 392 2.94 -35.83 4.75
CA GLY A 392 2.19 -37.09 4.85
C GLY A 392 2.66 -38.01 3.74
N VAL A 393 3.65 -38.86 4.04
CA VAL A 393 4.12 -39.94 3.16
C VAL A 393 3.02 -41.00 3.06
N PRO A 394 2.68 -41.50 1.86
CA PRO A 394 2.16 -42.84 1.74
C PRO A 394 3.16 -43.71 0.98
N ASN A 395 3.63 -44.72 1.70
CA ASN A 395 4.39 -45.84 1.20
C ASN A 395 3.43 -46.83 0.53
N SER A 396 3.60 -47.13 -0.77
CA SER A 396 3.39 -48.45 -1.39
C SER A 396 3.31 -48.35 -2.92
N GLN A 397 4.30 -48.92 -3.62
CA GLN A 397 4.16 -49.44 -4.99
C GLN A 397 3.32 -50.74 -4.97
N PRO A 398 2.70 -51.17 -6.08
CA PRO A 398 3.45 -51.94 -7.09
C PRO A 398 3.16 -51.60 -8.57
N ASN A 399 4.26 -51.63 -9.31
CA ASN A 399 4.54 -52.02 -10.70
C ASN A 399 3.64 -51.66 -11.92
N PRO A 400 4.28 -51.34 -13.08
CA PRO A 400 3.63 -51.01 -14.35
C PRO A 400 3.60 -52.18 -15.34
N ALA A 401 2.59 -52.21 -16.22
CA ALA A 401 2.70 -52.87 -17.52
C ALA A 401 1.75 -52.22 -18.54
N GLN A 402 2.36 -51.70 -19.61
CA GLN A 402 1.96 -51.75 -21.03
C GLN A 402 0.55 -51.20 -21.38
N THR A 403 0.34 -50.34 -22.39
CA THR A 403 0.66 -50.59 -23.81
C THR A 403 0.40 -49.33 -24.64
N LYS A 404 1.18 -49.16 -25.71
CA LYS A 404 1.11 -48.15 -26.78
C LYS A 404 -0.19 -48.19 -27.61
N LYS A 405 -0.61 -47.03 -28.14
CA LYS A 405 -1.18 -46.74 -29.50
C LYS A 405 -1.69 -45.27 -29.47
N LYS A 406 -1.04 -44.26 -30.06
CA LYS A 406 -0.92 -43.83 -31.48
C LYS A 406 -2.22 -43.92 -32.29
N VAL A 407 -2.52 -42.83 -33.01
CA VAL A 407 -3.40 -42.60 -34.19
C VAL A 407 -4.41 -41.48 -33.89
N GLU A 408 -4.08 -40.23 -34.25
CA GLU A 408 -4.43 -39.49 -35.49
C GLU A 408 -5.73 -38.69 -35.38
N ASN A 409 -5.61 -37.37 -35.60
CA ASN A 409 -6.71 -36.52 -36.05
C ASN A 409 -6.93 -36.77 -37.55
N PRO A 410 -8.13 -36.47 -38.07
CA PRO A 410 -8.12 -35.40 -39.07
C PRO A 410 -9.26 -34.38 -38.96
N VAL A 411 -8.95 -33.27 -39.61
CA VAL A 411 -9.69 -32.06 -39.95
C VAL A 411 -10.81 -32.33 -40.96
N THR A 412 -11.90 -31.57 -40.86
CA THR A 412 -12.72 -31.00 -41.97
C THR A 412 -13.50 -29.80 -41.38
N SER A 413 -13.23 -28.52 -41.71
CA SER A 413 -13.78 -27.73 -42.85
C SER A 413 -15.23 -28.08 -43.17
N SER A 414 -16.24 -27.20 -43.15
CA SER A 414 -16.48 -25.92 -43.86
C SER A 414 -17.93 -25.54 -43.45
N GLY A 415 -18.42 -24.30 -43.32
CA GLY A 415 -18.26 -23.11 -44.13
C GLY A 415 -19.67 -22.57 -44.45
N LEU A 416 -19.86 -21.25 -44.30
CA LEU A 416 -20.81 -20.37 -45.03
C LEU A 416 -22.32 -20.57 -44.68
N ASP A 417 -23.19 -19.56 -44.64
CA ASP A 417 -23.09 -18.14 -44.98
C ASP A 417 -24.30 -17.35 -44.41
N THR A 418 -24.07 -16.03 -44.24
CA THR A 418 -24.95 -14.84 -44.36
C THR A 418 -26.48 -14.95 -44.16
N THR A 419 -27.10 -14.08 -43.35
CA THR A 419 -27.65 -12.75 -43.71
C THR A 419 -28.20 -12.14 -42.39
N GLY A 420 -28.07 -10.87 -42.00
CA GLY A 420 -27.91 -9.64 -42.75
C GLY A 420 -29.26 -8.91 -42.80
N GLU A 421 -29.61 -8.10 -41.78
CA GLU A 421 -30.34 -6.84 -42.02
C GLU A 421 -30.34 -5.84 -40.84
N ASN A 422 -30.09 -4.59 -41.23
CA ASN A 422 -30.00 -3.36 -40.45
C ASN A 422 -31.36 -2.91 -39.89
N LYS A 423 -31.34 -2.13 -38.80
CA LYS A 423 -31.88 -0.75 -38.81
C LYS A 423 -31.54 0.08 -37.56
N LEU A 424 -30.89 1.21 -37.85
CA LEU A 424 -31.10 2.57 -37.33
C LEU A 424 -30.78 2.91 -35.86
N ARG A 425 -29.68 3.67 -35.73
CA ARG A 425 -29.40 4.69 -34.70
C ARG A 425 -30.51 5.75 -34.62
N PRO A 426 -30.51 6.50 -33.50
CA PRO A 426 -30.36 7.94 -33.60
C PRO A 426 -29.08 8.42 -32.93
N GLU A 427 -28.48 9.42 -33.56
CA GLU A 427 -27.32 10.19 -33.12
C GLU A 427 -27.67 11.05 -31.89
N THR A 428 -26.72 11.20 -30.97
CA THR A 428 -26.38 12.48 -30.32
C THR A 428 -25.10 12.33 -29.48
N ASP A 429 -24.24 13.32 -29.66
CA ASP A 429 -23.15 13.79 -28.79
C ASP A 429 -21.90 12.92 -28.59
N SER A 430 -21.09 12.89 -29.65
CA SER A 430 -19.64 12.73 -29.54
C SER A 430 -18.98 14.02 -29.01
N PHE A 431 -18.74 14.08 -27.71
CA PHE A 431 -17.74 15.00 -27.15
C PHE A 431 -16.77 14.22 -26.25
N VAL A 432 -15.54 14.05 -26.78
CA VAL A 432 -14.29 13.67 -26.12
C VAL A 432 -14.21 12.25 -25.52
N ALA A 433 -13.98 11.27 -26.40
CA ALA A 433 -13.28 10.03 -26.04
C ALA A 433 -11.77 10.18 -26.30
N GLN A 434 -11.12 11.13 -25.62
CA GLN A 434 -9.68 11.02 -25.35
C GLN A 434 -9.55 10.41 -23.95
N GLY A 435 -8.79 9.33 -23.83
CA GLY A 435 -8.74 8.49 -22.63
C GLY A 435 -8.68 9.31 -21.33
N TRP A 436 -9.38 8.87 -20.30
CA TRP A 436 -9.56 9.59 -19.04
C TRP A 436 -8.26 9.97 -18.30
N PHE A 437 -7.15 9.29 -18.62
CA PHE A 437 -5.80 9.61 -18.14
C PHE A 437 -4.94 10.39 -19.16
N ASN A 438 -5.42 10.58 -20.40
CA ASN A 438 -4.70 11.11 -21.56
C ASN A 438 -4.94 12.60 -21.86
N SER A 439 -5.59 13.39 -21.00
CA SER A 439 -5.75 14.82 -21.29
C SER A 439 -4.41 15.55 -21.25
N PRO A 440 -3.87 16.08 -22.36
CA PRO A 440 -2.68 16.91 -22.38
C PRO A 440 -3.14 18.36 -22.44
N TYR A 441 -3.71 18.88 -21.35
CA TYR A 441 -3.98 20.31 -21.24
C TYR A 441 -3.29 20.88 -20.01
N ILE A 442 -1.99 21.12 -20.15
CA ILE A 442 -1.37 22.26 -19.47
C ILE A 442 -1.94 23.50 -20.16
N ARG A 443 -3.01 24.09 -19.63
CA ARG A 443 -3.35 25.48 -19.96
C ARG A 443 -2.61 26.39 -18.99
N THR A 444 -1.51 26.97 -19.46
CA THR A 444 -1.05 28.26 -18.95
C THR A 444 -2.16 29.28 -19.21
N CYS A 445 -2.72 29.88 -18.16
CA CYS A 445 -3.64 30.99 -18.28
C CYS A 445 -2.88 32.25 -18.75
N SER A 446 -2.72 32.42 -20.06
CA SER A 446 -2.47 33.71 -20.70
C SER A 446 -3.80 34.22 -21.26
N GLY A 447 -4.35 35.28 -20.65
CA GLY A 447 -5.57 35.92 -21.11
C GLY A 447 -5.37 36.66 -22.45
N PRO A 448 -6.44 36.88 -23.24
CA PRO A 448 -6.33 37.53 -24.53
C PRO A 448 -6.19 39.05 -24.38
N THR A 449 -5.24 39.60 -25.13
CA THR A 449 -4.99 41.02 -25.34
C THR A 449 -6.15 41.63 -26.16
N LEU A 450 -6.87 42.59 -25.59
CA LEU A 450 -7.77 43.49 -26.34
C LEU A 450 -7.05 44.82 -26.53
N THR A 451 -6.70 45.10 -27.79
CA THR A 451 -6.24 46.40 -28.28
C THR A 451 -7.43 47.38 -28.34
N MET A 452 -7.32 48.48 -27.59
CA MET A 452 -8.15 49.68 -27.77
C MET A 452 -7.61 50.51 -28.94
N SER A 453 -8.45 50.79 -29.93
CA SER A 453 -8.32 51.95 -30.82
C SER A 453 -9.11 53.11 -30.21
N TYR A 454 -8.45 54.26 -30.07
CA TYR A 454 -9.07 55.53 -29.69
C TYR A 454 -9.67 56.22 -30.93
N TYR A 455 -10.79 56.89 -30.70
CA TYR A 455 -11.65 57.69 -31.59
C TYR A 455 -12.69 56.94 -32.42
#